data_AF-B7PY37-F1
#
_entry.id   AF-B7PY37-F1
#
_cell.length_a   1.000
_cell.length_b   1.000
_cell.length_c   1.000
_cell.angle_alpha   90.00
_cell.angle_beta   90.00
_cell.angle_gamma   90.00
#
_symmetry.space_group_name_H-M   'P 1'
#
loop_
_entity.id
_entity.type
_entity.pdbx_description
1 polymer ?
#
loop_
_entity_poly.entity_id
_entity_poly.type
_entity_poly.pdbx_seq_one_letter_code
_entity_poly.pdbx_strand_id
1 'polypeptide(L)'
;MPPLVSLPSPFPSKVLLSRTRTFERYSAYQRSQLEQAYQRSRFISYEQKDQLARSLGLSKNQIQFWFQNRRSKEKKLLQKHKFPSHFGR
;
A
#
# COMPACT_ATOMS: atom_id res chain seq x y z
N MET A 1 4.93 32.80 -45.60
CA MET A 1 4.79 31.76 -44.54
C MET A 1 4.95 32.44 -43.19
N PRO A 2 3.92 32.47 -42.32
CA PRO A 2 4.06 33.03 -40.98
C PRO A 2 4.72 32.03 -40.00
N PRO A 3 5.39 32.51 -38.93
CA PRO A 3 6.11 31.66 -37.98
C PRO A 3 5.15 30.97 -37.00
N LEU A 4 5.50 29.75 -36.57
CA LEU A 4 4.80 29.01 -35.53
C LEU A 4 4.87 29.75 -34.20
N VAL A 5 3.78 30.42 -33.83
CA VAL A 5 3.55 30.87 -32.45
C VAL A 5 3.34 29.62 -31.58
N SER A 6 4.30 29.34 -30.71
CA SER A 6 4.14 28.35 -29.65
C SER A 6 3.04 28.81 -28.68
N LEU A 7 1.88 28.15 -28.69
CA LEU A 7 0.87 28.31 -27.65
C LEU A 7 1.45 27.84 -26.30
N PRO A 8 1.37 28.63 -25.22
CA PRO A 8 1.59 28.10 -23.89
C PRO A 8 0.44 27.14 -23.54
N SER A 9 0.79 25.87 -23.29
CA SER A 9 -0.16 24.83 -22.90
C SER A 9 -0.93 25.23 -21.63
N PRO A 10 -2.28 25.19 -21.60
CA PRO A 10 -3.09 25.58 -20.44
C PRO A 10 -3.21 24.49 -19.36
N PHE A 11 -2.43 23.41 -19.43
CA PHE A 11 -2.58 22.28 -18.50
C PHE A 11 -1.38 22.14 -17.55
N PRO A 12 -1.55 22.32 -16.23
CA PRO A 12 -0.64 21.75 -15.26
C PRO A 12 -0.86 20.23 -15.22
N SER A 13 -0.30 19.53 -16.21
CA SER A 13 -0.45 18.08 -16.35
C SER A 13 0.39 17.38 -15.29
N LYS A 14 -0.28 17.11 -14.17
CA LYS A 14 0.08 16.14 -13.14
C LYS A 14 1.36 16.53 -12.40
N VAL A 15 1.21 17.47 -11.49
CA VAL A 15 1.87 17.28 -10.20
C VAL A 15 1.28 15.98 -9.64
N LEU A 16 1.92 14.85 -9.95
CA LEU A 16 1.75 13.63 -9.19
C LEU A 16 2.34 13.93 -7.82
N LEU A 17 1.54 14.65 -7.02
CA LEU A 17 1.43 14.49 -5.58
C LEU A 17 0.93 13.05 -5.31
N SER A 18 1.52 12.04 -5.94
CA SER A 18 1.74 10.78 -5.26
C SER A 18 2.72 11.15 -4.18
N ARG A 19 2.15 11.65 -3.08
CA ARG A 19 2.72 11.73 -1.76
C ARG A 19 3.24 10.31 -1.51
N THR A 20 4.44 10.04 -1.99
CA THR A 20 5.30 8.96 -1.54
C THR A 20 5.58 9.36 -0.11
N ARG A 21 4.59 9.13 0.76
CA ARG A 21 4.84 8.90 2.17
C ARG A 21 5.81 7.75 2.10
N THR A 22 7.09 8.10 2.22
CA THR A 22 8.22 7.22 2.40
C THR A 22 7.86 6.36 3.59
N PHE A 23 7.11 5.31 3.30
CA PHE A 23 6.75 4.30 4.25
C PHE A 23 8.06 3.57 4.46
N GLU A 24 8.75 3.94 5.53
CA GLU A 24 9.94 3.23 5.95
C GLU A 24 9.63 1.74 5.85
N ARG A 25 10.46 1.06 5.08
CA ARG A 25 10.29 -0.37 4.85
C ARG A 25 10.40 -1.03 6.23
N TYR A 26 9.31 -1.62 6.70
CA TYR A 26 9.30 -2.37 7.96
C TYR A 26 10.51 -3.30 8.09
N SER A 27 11.08 -3.44 9.28
CA SER A 27 12.18 -4.40 9.48
C SER A 27 11.71 -5.84 9.27
N ALA A 28 12.65 -6.78 9.08
CA ALA A 28 12.30 -8.21 8.96
C ALA A 28 11.53 -8.70 10.19
N TYR A 29 11.94 -8.29 11.38
CA TYR A 29 11.25 -8.58 12.64
C TYR A 29 9.81 -8.04 12.66
N GLN A 30 9.62 -6.76 12.29
CA GLN A 30 8.29 -6.15 12.24
C GLN A 30 7.37 -6.87 11.26
N ARG A 31 7.86 -7.23 10.07
CA ARG A 31 7.09 -8.00 9.09
C ARG A 31 6.69 -9.37 9.62
N SER A 32 7.61 -10.07 10.27
CA SER A 32 7.36 -11.40 10.84
C SER A 32 6.28 -11.36 11.91
N GLN A 33 6.35 -10.40 12.83
CA GLN A 33 5.35 -10.23 13.88
C GLN A 33 3.97 -9.86 13.33
N LEU A 34 3.92 -8.98 12.34
CA LEU A 34 2.68 -8.63 11.64
C LEU A 34 2.08 -9.84 10.89
N GLU A 35 2.91 -10.65 10.23
CA GLU A 35 2.50 -11.90 9.55
C GLU A 35 1.94 -12.91 10.54
N GLN A 36 2.64 -13.12 11.67
CA GLN A 36 2.21 -14.05 12.71
C GLN A 36 0.87 -13.63 13.33
N ALA A 37 0.67 -12.32 13.53
CA ALA A 37 -0.62 -11.79 14.00
C ALA A 37 -1.72 -11.99 12.94
N TYR A 38 -1.42 -11.77 11.66
CA TYR A 38 -2.38 -11.98 10.57
C TYR A 38 -2.77 -13.45 10.39
N GLN A 39 -1.84 -14.38 10.60
CA GLN A 39 -2.12 -15.83 10.60
C GLN A 39 -3.08 -16.23 11.71
N ARG A 40 -2.98 -15.62 12.88
CA ARG A 40 -3.92 -15.83 14.00
C ARG A 40 -5.29 -15.21 13.70
N SER A 41 -5.31 -13.97 13.21
CA SER A 41 -6.54 -13.24 12.90
C SER A 41 -6.36 -12.39 11.64
N ARG A 42 -7.18 -12.66 10.60
CA ARG A 42 -7.20 -11.86 9.37
C ARG A 42 -7.63 -10.39 9.57
N PHE A 43 -8.29 -10.11 10.69
CA PHE A 43 -8.72 -8.77 11.10
C PHE A 43 -8.10 -8.46 12.46
N ILE A 44 -7.52 -7.28 12.59
CA ILE A 44 -6.91 -6.84 13.85
C ILE A 44 -7.91 -6.03 14.67
N SER A 45 -8.17 -6.48 15.90
CA SER A 45 -8.98 -5.76 16.88
C SER A 45 -8.25 -4.52 17.41
N TYR A 46 -8.99 -3.57 17.99
CA TYR A 46 -8.42 -2.34 18.54
C TYR A 46 -7.32 -2.61 19.58
N GLU A 47 -7.54 -3.54 20.50
CA GLU A 47 -6.58 -3.91 21.54
C GLU A 47 -5.32 -4.55 20.97
N GLN A 48 -5.47 -5.51 20.06
CA GLN A 48 -4.33 -6.17 19.39
C GLN A 48 -3.48 -5.16 18.59
N LYS A 49 -4.14 -4.18 17.98
CA LYS A 49 -3.49 -3.08 17.26
C LYS A 49 -2.69 -2.18 18.19
N ASP A 50 -3.20 -1.92 19.39
CA ASP A 50 -2.50 -1.15 20.42
C ASP A 50 -1.27 -1.91 20.94
N GLN A 51 -1.41 -3.20 21.22
CA GLN A 51 -0.31 -4.06 21.66
C GLN A 51 0.80 -4.16 20.60
N LEU A 52 0.44 -4.40 19.33
CA LEU A 52 1.41 -4.49 18.24
C LEU A 52 2.08 -3.13 17.97
N ALA A 53 1.37 -2.02 18.12
CA ALA A 53 1.94 -0.68 17.97
C ALA A 53 3.06 -0.44 18.99
N ARG A 54 2.79 -0.77 20.27
CA ARG A 54 3.76 -0.65 21.35
C ARG A 54 4.94 -1.59 21.18
N SER A 55 4.68 -2.85 20.82
CA SER A 55 5.73 -3.88 20.68
C SER A 55 6.65 -3.64 19.48
N LEU A 56 6.12 -3.15 18.36
CA LEU A 56 6.87 -2.98 17.12
C LEU A 56 7.39 -1.54 16.90
N GLY A 57 7.02 -0.60 17.77
CA GLY A 57 7.30 0.82 17.59
C GLY A 57 6.58 1.41 16.36
N LEU A 58 5.44 0.83 15.97
CA LEU A 58 4.69 1.24 14.79
C LEU A 58 3.45 2.03 15.17
N SER A 59 3.02 2.94 14.30
CA SER A 59 1.75 3.62 14.49
C SER A 59 0.57 2.68 14.29
N LYS A 60 -0.52 2.86 15.05
CA LYS A 60 -1.79 2.15 14.83
C LYS A 60 -2.23 2.22 13.35
N ASN A 61 -2.10 3.39 12.73
CA ASN A 61 -2.44 3.60 11.32
C ASN A 61 -1.57 2.76 10.37
N GLN A 62 -0.27 2.61 10.66
CA GLN A 62 0.63 1.77 9.89
C GLN A 62 0.22 0.30 9.93
N ILE A 63 -0.14 -0.20 11.12
CA ILE A 63 -0.65 -1.57 11.29
C ILE A 63 -1.96 -1.74 10.53
N GLN A 64 -2.88 -0.77 10.61
CA GLN A 64 -4.13 -0.81 9.85
C GLN A 64 -3.90 -0.92 8.34
N PHE A 65 -3.05 -0.05 7.79
CA PHE A 65 -2.75 -0.08 6.36
C PHE A 65 -2.04 -1.36 5.96
N TRP A 66 -1.17 -1.91 6.80
CA TRP A 66 -0.52 -3.17 6.51
C TRP A 66 -1.52 -4.33 6.46
N PHE A 67 -2.46 -4.42 7.42
CA PHE A 67 -3.52 -5.44 7.41
C PHE A 67 -4.47 -5.29 6.21
N GLN A 68 -4.77 -4.06 5.78
CA GLN A 68 -5.51 -3.82 4.54
C GLN A 68 -4.72 -4.30 3.32
N ASN A 69 -3.45 -3.89 3.20
CA ASN A 69 -2.60 -4.25 2.08
C ASN A 69 -2.37 -5.77 1.98
N ARG A 70 -2.25 -6.46 3.13
CA ARG A 70 -2.13 -7.92 3.18
C ARG A 70 -3.35 -8.63 2.64
N ARG A 71 -4.55 -8.22 3.06
CA ARG A 71 -5.81 -8.77 2.51
C ARG A 71 -5.95 -8.47 1.02
N SER A 72 -5.56 -7.28 0.57
CA SER A 72 -5.54 -6.96 -0.86
C SER A 72 -4.59 -7.86 -1.65
N LYS A 73 -3.41 -8.18 -1.10
CA LYS A 73 -2.46 -9.10 -1.72
C LYS A 73 -3.03 -10.52 -1.79
N GLU A 74 -3.65 -11.00 -0.71
CA GLU A 74 -4.34 -12.29 -0.68
C GLU A 74 -5.45 -12.37 -1.74
N LYS A 75 -6.36 -11.39 -1.78
CA LYS A 75 -7.41 -11.32 -2.81
C LYS A 75 -6.85 -11.31 -4.23
N LYS A 76 -5.76 -10.58 -4.48
CA LYS A 76 -5.07 -10.56 -5.79
C LYS A 76 -4.52 -11.94 -6.15
N LEU A 77 -3.92 -12.67 -5.21
CA LEU A 77 -3.43 -14.02 -5.44
C LEU A 77 -4.58 -14.98 -5.79
N LEU A 78 -5.70 -14.91 -5.06
CA LEU A 78 -6.88 -15.73 -5.36
C LEU A 78 -7.49 -15.40 -6.73
N GLN A 79 -7.57 -14.12 -7.10
CA GLN A 79 -8.10 -13.73 -8.41
C GLN A 79 -7.18 -14.13 -9.57
N LYS A 80 -5.86 -14.07 -9.36
CA LYS A 80 -4.87 -14.50 -10.37
C LYS A 80 -4.96 -16.01 -10.66
N HIS A 81 -5.42 -16.80 -9.69
CA HIS A 81 -5.70 -18.23 -9.88
C HIS A 81 -7.06 -18.52 -10.53
N LYS A 82 -8.07 -17.65 -10.35
CA LYS A 82 -9.40 -17.82 -10.96
C LYS A 82 -9.48 -17.36 -12.41
N PHE A 83 -8.66 -16.37 -12.78
CA PHE A 83 -8.43 -15.95 -14.16
C PHE A 83 -6.95 -15.53 -14.27
N PRO A 84 -6.11 -16.25 -15.03
CA PRO A 84 -4.79 -15.72 -15.38
C PRO A 84 -5.03 -14.47 -16.22
N SER A 85 -5.06 -13.31 -15.56
CA SER A 85 -5.30 -12.04 -16.23
C SER A 85 -4.12 -11.77 -17.15
N HIS A 86 -4.36 -11.94 -18.45
CA HIS A 86 -3.49 -11.56 -19.55
C HIS A 86 -3.44 -10.02 -19.64
N PHE A 87 -2.90 -9.35 -18.60
CA PHE A 87 -2.58 -7.93 -18.71
C PHE A 87 -1.23 -7.80 -19.38
N GLY A 88 -1.26 -7.87 -20.70
CA GLY A 88 -0.31 -7.19 -21.56
C GLY A 88 -0.69 -5.71 -21.71
N ARG A 89 0.35 -4.90 -21.86
CA ARG A 89 0.44 -3.44 -22.04
C ARG A 89 0.46 -2.60 -20.75
#